data_AF-A0A7C4Y8D7-F1
#
_entry.id   AF-A0A7C4Y8D7-F1
#
_cell.length_a   1.000
_cell.length_b   1.000
_cell.length_c   1.000
_cell.angle_alpha   90.00
_cell.angle_beta   90.00
_cell.angle_gamma   90.00
#
_symmetry.space_group_name_H-M   'P 1'
#
loop_
_entity.id
_entity.type
_entity.pdbx_description
1 polymer ?
#
loop_
_entity_poly.entity_id
_entity_poly.type
_entity_poly.pdbx_seq_one_letter_code
_entity_poly.pdbx_strand_id
1 'polypeptide(L)'
;MEQRFNHSSFNAGKDVVCAGMIKVVNGRLRYIDNNSGHYKPPRRNLHSAIKLLSECGVDMYMGVQVGMKEQVRGELVFHTYNVAALFLANMNARPDLTEKVNE
;
A
#
# COMPACT_ATOMS: atom_id res chain seq x y z
N MET A 1 -33.28 -2.94 -12.83
CA MET A 1 -32.69 -2.15 -11.73
C MET A 1 -31.20 -2.44 -11.75
N GLU A 2 -30.40 -1.53 -12.28
CA GLU A 2 -28.94 -1.66 -12.38
C GLU A 2 -28.35 -1.59 -10.97
N GLN A 3 -27.75 -2.69 -10.49
CA GLN A 3 -27.01 -2.66 -9.23
C GLN A 3 -25.73 -1.86 -9.45
N ARG A 4 -25.72 -0.64 -8.91
CA ARG A 4 -24.53 0.21 -8.86
C ARG A 4 -23.54 -0.41 -7.87
N PHE A 5 -22.57 -1.17 -8.38
CA PHE A 5 -21.42 -1.64 -7.62
C PHE A 5 -20.54 -0.45 -7.28
N ASN A 6 -20.81 0.17 -6.13
CA ASN A 6 -20.00 1.27 -5.63
C ASN A 6 -18.81 0.68 -4.85
N HIS A 7 -17.72 1.44 -4.67
CA HIS A 7 -16.58 1.00 -3.83
C HIS A 7 -17.01 0.67 -2.38
N SER A 8 -18.10 1.27 -1.91
CA SER A 8 -18.74 0.98 -0.62
C SER A 8 -19.56 -0.32 -0.59
N SER A 9 -19.95 -0.86 -1.76
CA SER A 9 -20.73 -2.09 -1.87
C SER A 9 -19.91 -3.33 -1.53
N PHE A 10 -18.59 -3.33 -1.76
CA PHE A 10 -17.71 -4.48 -1.53
C PHE A 10 -17.49 -4.82 -0.06
N ASN A 11 -17.42 -3.81 0.82
CA ASN A 11 -17.26 -4.02 2.26
C ASN A 11 -18.46 -3.55 3.09
N ALA A 12 -19.60 -3.25 2.43
CA ALA A 12 -20.79 -2.66 3.05
C ALA A 12 -20.50 -1.43 3.93
N GLY A 13 -19.50 -0.62 3.55
CA GLY A 13 -19.04 0.54 4.33
C GLY A 13 -18.22 0.22 5.59
N LYS A 14 -17.84 -1.03 5.84
CA LYS A 14 -16.95 -1.40 6.95
C LYS A 14 -15.50 -0.96 6.69
N ASP A 15 -14.71 -0.97 7.76
CA ASP A 15 -13.27 -0.67 7.69
C ASP A 15 -12.51 -1.72 6.87
N VAL A 16 -11.50 -1.25 6.15
CA VAL A 16 -10.55 -2.08 5.40
C VAL A 16 -9.16 -1.98 6.03
N VAL A 17 -8.36 -3.05 5.90
CA VAL A 17 -6.97 -3.07 6.40
C VAL A 17 -6.13 -2.00 5.71
N CYS A 18 -6.25 -1.88 4.38
CA CYS A 18 -5.60 -0.86 3.55
C CYS A 18 -6.36 -0.77 2.22
N ALA A 19 -6.16 0.32 1.47
CA ALA A 19 -6.57 0.42 0.08
C ALA A 19 -5.47 1.11 -0.73
N GLY A 20 -5.37 0.75 -2.01
CA GLY A 20 -4.34 1.21 -2.92
C GLY A 20 -4.24 0.26 -4.09
N MET A 21 -3.07 0.16 -4.69
CA MET A 21 -2.80 -0.72 -5.83
C MET A 21 -1.93 -1.90 -5.41
N ILE A 22 -2.21 -3.07 -6.00
CA ILE A 22 -1.28 -4.20 -6.03
C ILE A 22 -0.98 -4.55 -7.49
N LYS A 23 0.27 -4.93 -7.78
CA LYS A 23 0.67 -5.48 -9.08
C LYS A 23 1.19 -6.88 -8.91
N VAL A 24 0.57 -7.83 -9.62
CA VAL A 24 0.99 -9.23 -9.66
C VAL A 24 1.44 -9.55 -11.08
N VAL A 25 2.63 -10.14 -11.21
CA VAL A 25 3.20 -10.56 -12.50
C VAL A 25 3.66 -12.00 -12.37
N ASN A 26 3.16 -12.87 -13.26
CA ASN A 26 3.48 -14.31 -13.27
C ASN A 26 3.26 -14.97 -11.89
N GLY A 27 2.11 -14.68 -11.26
CA GLY A 27 1.74 -15.23 -9.96
C GLY A 27 2.54 -14.69 -8.76
N ARG A 28 3.40 -13.68 -8.96
CA ARG A 28 4.20 -13.07 -7.88
C ARG A 28 3.81 -11.62 -7.67
N LEU A 29 3.67 -11.23 -6.40
CA LEU A 29 3.52 -9.82 -6.03
C LEU A 29 4.78 -9.07 -6.46
N ARG A 30 4.61 -7.91 -7.09
CA ARG A 30 5.72 -7.05 -7.55
C ARG A 30 5.64 -5.64 -6.99
N TYR A 31 4.44 -5.19 -6.64
CA TYR A 31 4.22 -3.86 -6.12
C TYR A 31 2.98 -3.81 -5.25
N ILE A 32 3.02 -2.99 -4.20
CA ILE A 32 1.87 -2.65 -3.36
C ILE A 32 1.98 -1.19 -2.91
N ASP A 33 0.88 -0.46 -2.86
CA ASP A 33 0.84 0.89 -2.30
C ASP A 33 -0.42 1.19 -1.48
N ASN A 34 -0.45 2.39 -0.88
CA ASN A 34 -1.61 2.99 -0.22
C ASN A 34 -2.26 4.12 -1.04
N ASN A 35 -1.99 4.22 -2.34
CA ASN A 35 -2.43 5.35 -3.17
C ASN A 35 -3.84 5.09 -3.76
N SER A 36 -4.87 5.06 -2.91
CA SER A 36 -6.27 4.83 -3.33
C SER A 36 -7.08 6.10 -3.64
N GLY A 37 -6.43 7.19 -4.07
CA GLY A 37 -7.13 8.45 -4.40
C GLY A 37 -7.57 9.23 -3.15
N HIS A 38 -8.88 9.34 -2.91
CA HIS A 38 -9.44 10.12 -1.79
C HIS A 38 -9.20 9.48 -0.42
N TYR A 39 -9.21 8.15 -0.36
CA TYR A 39 -8.81 7.43 0.83
C TYR A 39 -7.29 7.21 0.75
N LYS A 40 -6.56 7.63 1.79
CA LYS A 40 -5.09 7.53 1.86
C LYS A 40 -4.75 6.85 3.19
N PRO A 41 -4.81 5.50 3.25
CA PRO A 41 -4.55 4.77 4.47
C PRO A 41 -3.18 5.15 5.03
N PRO A 42 -3.05 5.35 6.36
CA PRO A 42 -1.77 5.73 6.94
C PRO A 42 -0.76 4.58 6.90
N ARG A 43 0.51 4.89 7.17
CA ARG A 43 1.65 3.95 7.12
C ARG A 43 1.37 2.60 7.81
N ARG A 44 0.74 2.63 8.99
CA ARG A 44 0.36 1.44 9.76
C ARG A 44 -0.60 0.51 9.03
N ASN A 45 -1.50 1.04 8.20
CA ASN A 45 -2.48 0.27 7.45
C ASN A 45 -1.80 -0.48 6.30
N LEU A 46 -0.90 0.21 5.57
CA LEU A 46 -0.07 -0.42 4.56
C LEU A 46 0.85 -1.50 5.15
N HIS A 47 1.45 -1.22 6.32
CA HIS A 47 2.26 -2.21 7.04
C HIS A 47 1.44 -3.44 7.44
N SER A 48 0.23 -3.23 7.96
CA SER A 48 -0.68 -4.32 8.33
C SER A 48 -1.08 -5.17 7.11
N ALA A 49 -1.31 -4.54 5.95
CA ALA A 49 -1.61 -5.25 4.71
C ALA A 49 -0.43 -6.11 4.23
N ILE A 50 0.79 -5.57 4.23
CA ILE A 50 2.01 -6.30 3.85
C ILE A 50 2.26 -7.46 4.83
N LYS A 51 2.06 -7.23 6.13
CA LYS A 51 2.19 -8.27 7.16
C LYS A 51 1.19 -9.40 6.93
N LEU A 52 -0.08 -9.09 6.69
CA LEU A 52 -1.11 -10.08 6.40
C LEU A 52 -0.77 -10.92 5.16
N LEU A 53 -0.33 -10.28 4.07
CA LEU A 53 0.07 -10.99 2.86
C LEU A 53 1.27 -11.92 3.12
N SER A 54 2.26 -11.46 3.91
CA SER A 54 3.39 -12.29 4.31
C SER A 54 2.96 -13.49 5.15
N GLU A 55 2.02 -13.32 6.08
CA GLU A 55 1.45 -14.40 6.90
C GLU A 55 0.65 -15.41 6.05
N CYS A 56 0.05 -14.96 4.94
CA CYS A 56 -0.59 -15.83 3.95
C CYS A 56 0.41 -16.53 3.00
N GLY A 57 1.72 -16.37 3.19
CA GLY A 57 2.75 -17.04 2.39
C GLY A 57 3.14 -16.31 1.10
N VAL A 58 2.74 -15.04 0.93
CA VAL A 58 3.22 -14.21 -0.18
C VAL A 58 4.67 -13.80 0.09
N ASP A 59 5.55 -14.04 -0.88
CA ASP A 59 6.96 -13.69 -0.80
C ASP A 59 7.18 -12.17 -0.88
N MET A 60 7.80 -11.61 0.16
CA MET A 60 8.11 -10.18 0.30
C MET A 60 9.58 -9.84 0.02
N TYR A 61 10.43 -10.84 -0.24
CA TYR A 61 11.88 -10.67 -0.34
C TYR A 61 12.36 -10.56 -1.80
N MET A 62 11.61 -11.08 -2.77
CA MET A 62 11.99 -11.11 -4.19
C MET A 62 11.65 -9.82 -4.97
N GLY A 63 12.14 -8.68 -4.48
CA GLY A 63 12.03 -7.39 -5.18
C GLY A 63 10.60 -6.87 -5.30
N VAL A 64 9.80 -7.05 -4.25
CA VAL A 64 8.47 -6.42 -4.14
C VAL A 64 8.67 -4.96 -3.77
N GLN A 65 8.23 -4.05 -4.62
CA GLN A 65 8.28 -2.62 -4.34
C GLN A 65 7.09 -2.18 -3.47
N VAL A 66 7.31 -1.21 -2.59
CA VAL A 66 6.26 -0.60 -1.77
C VAL A 66 6.21 0.90 -2.04
N GLY A 67 5.03 1.39 -2.40
CA GLY A 67 4.73 2.82 -2.50
C GLY A 67 3.99 3.31 -1.28
N MET A 68 4.50 4.33 -0.60
CA MET A 68 3.88 4.90 0.59
C MET A 68 3.68 6.40 0.39
N LYS A 69 2.43 6.78 0.13
CA LYS A 69 1.98 8.17 0.06
C LYS A 69 1.63 8.66 1.46
N GLU A 70 2.33 9.69 1.93
CA GLU A 70 2.18 10.23 3.29
C GLU A 70 2.15 11.77 3.25
N GLN A 71 1.47 12.39 4.20
CA GLN A 71 1.55 13.83 4.41
C GLN A 71 2.57 14.12 5.51
N VAL A 72 3.66 14.81 5.17
CA VAL A 72 4.76 15.14 6.08
C VAL A 72 4.89 16.65 6.15
N ARG A 73 4.66 17.22 7.35
CA ARG A 73 4.73 18.68 7.60
C ARG A 73 3.88 19.51 6.62
N GLY A 74 2.70 19.00 6.26
CA GLY A 74 1.77 19.65 5.33
C GLY A 74 2.02 19.33 3.85
N GLU A 75 3.18 18.78 3.49
CA GLU A 75 3.51 18.39 2.12
C GLU A 75 3.14 16.94 1.86
N LEU A 76 2.59 16.67 0.67
CA LEU A 76 2.31 15.32 0.23
C LEU A 76 3.58 14.73 -0.39
N VAL A 77 4.04 13.62 0.15
CA VAL A 77 5.24 12.92 -0.30
C VAL A 77 4.92 11.48 -0.68
N PHE A 78 5.70 10.94 -1.60
CA PHE A 78 5.67 9.54 -2.00
C PHE A 78 7.01 8.91 -1.67
N HIS A 79 6.99 7.92 -0.78
CA HIS A 79 8.15 7.13 -0.42
C HIS A 79 8.13 5.82 -1.19
N THR A 80 9.25 5.48 -1.83
CA THR A 80 9.43 4.21 -2.53
C THR A 80 10.41 3.34 -1.75
N TYR A 81 10.03 2.08 -1.56
CA TYR A 81 10.87 1.02 -1.03
C TYR A 81 11.04 -0.05 -2.09
N ASN A 82 12.27 -0.43 -2.42
CA ASN A 82 12.55 -1.43 -3.45
C ASN A 82 12.34 -2.87 -2.97
N VAL A 83 12.31 -3.07 -1.64
CA VAL A 83 12.16 -4.38 -1.00
C VAL A 83 11.15 -4.30 0.14
N ALA A 84 9.99 -4.93 -0.05
CA ALA A 84 8.91 -4.95 0.93
C ALA A 84 9.32 -5.55 2.28
N ALA A 85 10.26 -6.50 2.30
CA ALA A 85 10.79 -7.07 3.54
C ALA A 85 11.39 -6.03 4.51
N LEU A 86 11.99 -4.95 4.00
CA LEU A 86 12.51 -3.86 4.85
C LEU A 86 11.37 -3.10 5.53
N PHE A 87 10.33 -2.78 4.75
CA PHE A 87 9.13 -2.13 5.26
C PHE A 87 8.37 -3.03 6.24
N LEU A 88 8.29 -4.33 5.96
CA LEU A 88 7.70 -5.34 6.84
C LEU A 88 8.43 -5.42 8.19
N ALA A 89 9.76 -5.46 8.16
CA ALA A 89 10.58 -5.53 9.38
C ALA A 89 10.49 -4.25 10.21
N ASN A 90 10.46 -3.08 9.56
CA ASN A 90 10.31 -1.79 10.21
C ASN A 90 9.55 -0.83 9.30
N MET A 91 8.30 -0.51 9.64
CA MET A 91 7.48 0.43 8.86
C MET A 91 8.10 1.83 8.77
N ASN A 92 9.01 2.21 9.68
CA ASN A 92 9.72 3.49 9.69
C ASN A 92 11.14 3.37 9.08
N ALA A 93 11.44 2.28 8.38
CA ALA A 93 12.69 2.14 7.64
C ALA A 93 12.87 3.31 6.67
N ARG A 94 14.13 3.66 6.43
CA ARG A 94 14.49 4.70 5.47
C ARG A 94 14.07 4.25 4.06
N PRO A 95 13.31 5.09 3.32
CA PRO A 95 12.94 4.78 1.94
C PRO A 95 14.13 4.92 0.99
N ASP A 96 14.08 4.19 -0.11
CA ASP A 96 15.07 4.28 -1.20
C ASP A 96 14.94 5.62 -1.94
N LEU A 97 13.71 6.09 -2.12
CA LEU A 97 13.41 7.36 -2.78
C LEU A 97 12.25 8.07 -2.06
N THR A 98 12.30 9.39 -2.01
CA THR A 98 11.20 10.23 -1.51
C THR A 98 11.02 11.41 -2.44
N GLU A 99 9.83 11.54 -2.98
CA GLU A 99 9.47 12.57 -3.94
C GLU A 99 8.29 13.38 -3.43
N LYS A 100 8.26 14.68 -3.71
CA LYS A 100 7.06 15.48 -3.50
C LYS A 100 6.02 15.09 -4.55
N VAL A 101 4.78 14.91 -4.12
CA VAL A 101 3.66 14.67 -5.02
C VAL A 101 3.06 16.03 -5.35
N ASN A 102 3.21 16.45 -6.59
CA ASN A 102 2.45 17.58 -7.11
C ASN A 102 1.05 17.05 -7.45
N GLU A 103 0.01 17.62 -6.86
CA GLU A 103 -1.39 17.36 -7.26
C GLU A 103 -1.70 17.96 -8.64
#